data_AF-A0A378B9Y1-F1
#
_entry.id   AF-A0A378B9Y1-F1
#
_cell.length_a   1.000
_cell.length_b   1.000
_cell.length_c   1.000
_cell.angle_alpha   90.00
_cell.angle_beta   90.00
_cell.angle_gamma   90.00
#
_symmetry.space_group_name_H-M   'P 1'
#
loop_
_entity.id
_entity.type
_entity.pdbx_description
1 polymer ?
#
loop_
_entity_poly.entity_id
_entity_poly.type
_entity_poly.pdbx_seq_one_letter_code
_entity_poly.pdbx_strand_id
1 'polypeptide(L)'
;MLTDQWYVRADVLAKPAVEAVENGDIQFVPKQYENMYFSWMRDIQDWCISRQLWWGHRIPAWYDNDGNVYVGRSEDEVRQENNLSADVALRQDEDVLDTWFSSALWTFSTLGWPEKHRCPASVPPDQRDGVRLRHHLLLDRPHDHDDHALHQR
;
A
#
# COMPACT_ATOMS: atom_id res chain seq x y z
N MET A 1 -12.10 -21.78 -10.22
CA MET A 1 -11.03 -21.25 -11.08
C MET A 1 -10.28 -20.26 -10.21
N LEU A 2 -9.01 -20.49 -9.89
CA LEU A 2 -8.19 -19.49 -9.18
C LEU A 2 -7.70 -18.48 -10.23
N THR A 3 -7.81 -17.21 -9.92
CA THR A 3 -7.23 -16.09 -10.67
C THR A 3 -6.22 -15.41 -9.78
N ASP A 4 -5.08 -15.04 -10.33
CA ASP A 4 -4.03 -14.33 -9.58
C ASP A 4 -4.58 -12.99 -9.06
N GLN A 5 -4.32 -12.68 -7.80
CA GLN A 5 -4.79 -11.46 -7.14
C GLN A 5 -3.68 -10.81 -6.31
N TRP A 6 -3.78 -9.49 -6.13
CA TRP A 6 -2.82 -8.70 -5.37
C TRP A 6 -3.20 -8.64 -3.90
N TYR A 7 -2.26 -8.97 -3.04
CA TYR A 7 -2.41 -9.00 -1.60
C TYR A 7 -1.40 -8.10 -0.90
N VAL A 8 -1.88 -7.41 0.14
CA VAL A 8 -1.05 -6.71 1.11
C VAL A 8 -0.88 -7.60 2.33
N ARG A 9 0.36 -7.73 2.82
CA ARG A 9 0.66 -8.39 4.09
C ARG A 9 0.14 -7.59 5.27
N ALA A 10 -1.05 -7.95 5.73
CA ALA A 10 -1.79 -7.18 6.72
C ALA A 10 -1.19 -7.33 8.14
N ASP A 11 -0.54 -8.46 8.42
CA ASP A 11 0.13 -8.73 9.69
C ASP A 11 1.28 -7.73 9.97
N VAL A 12 2.05 -7.37 8.96
CA VAL A 12 3.12 -6.37 9.05
C VAL A 12 2.55 -4.99 9.35
N LEU A 13 1.43 -4.63 8.70
CA LEU A 13 0.76 -3.34 8.90
C LEU A 13 0.01 -3.27 10.23
N ALA A 14 -0.46 -4.40 10.75
CA ALA A 14 -1.22 -4.45 11.99
C ALA A 14 -0.37 -4.17 13.23
N LYS A 15 0.90 -4.59 13.24
CA LYS A 15 1.83 -4.40 14.37
C LYS A 15 1.89 -2.95 14.88
N PRO A 16 2.29 -1.95 14.07
CA PRO A 16 2.37 -0.57 14.55
C PRO A 16 1.02 0.02 14.94
N ALA A 17 -0.07 -0.44 14.32
CA ALA A 17 -1.42 0.02 14.64
C ALA A 17 -1.90 -0.51 16.00
N VAL A 18 -1.60 -1.78 16.32
CA VAL A 18 -1.86 -2.38 17.64
C VAL A 18 -1.05 -1.69 18.72
N GLU A 19 0.25 -1.48 18.48
CA GLU A 19 1.16 -0.80 19.43
C GLU A 19 0.68 0.62 19.76
N ALA A 20 0.18 1.38 18.77
CA ALA A 20 -0.32 2.73 19.00
C ALA A 20 -1.56 2.76 19.93
N VAL A 21 -2.40 1.73 19.89
CA VAL A 21 -3.55 1.61 20.80
C VAL A 21 -3.09 1.12 22.18
N GLU A 22 -2.17 0.15 22.24
CA GLU A 22 -1.62 -0.38 23.49
C GLU A 22 -0.85 0.68 24.29
N ASN A 23 -0.09 1.54 23.62
CA ASN A 23 0.65 2.65 24.24
C ASN A 23 -0.25 3.83 24.63
N GLY A 24 -1.50 3.85 24.15
CA GLY A 24 -2.47 4.91 24.42
C GLY A 24 -2.32 6.15 23.54
N ASP A 25 -1.53 6.09 22.46
CA ASP A 25 -1.43 7.13 21.43
C ASP A 25 -2.77 7.27 20.68
N ILE A 26 -3.51 6.16 20.55
CA ILE A 26 -4.88 6.11 20.05
C ILE A 26 -5.80 5.64 21.17
N GLN A 27 -6.88 6.39 21.41
CA GLN A 27 -7.88 6.07 22.45
C GLN A 27 -9.26 5.92 21.84
N PHE A 28 -9.92 4.80 22.14
CA PHE A 28 -11.29 4.57 21.68
C PHE A 28 -12.30 5.19 22.63
N VAL A 29 -13.32 5.83 22.06
CA VAL A 29 -14.47 6.35 22.80
C VAL A 29 -15.75 5.75 22.20
N PRO A 30 -16.45 4.85 22.92
CA PRO A 30 -16.13 4.27 24.23
C PRO A 30 -14.99 3.22 24.22
N LYS A 31 -14.29 3.07 25.35
CA LYS A 31 -13.14 2.17 25.52
C LYS A 31 -13.41 0.70 25.20
N GLN A 32 -14.66 0.23 25.38
CA GLN A 32 -15.02 -1.17 25.13
C GLN A 32 -14.72 -1.64 23.69
N TYR A 33 -14.61 -0.73 22.72
CA TYR A 33 -14.27 -1.06 21.34
C TYR A 33 -12.81 -1.51 21.15
N GLU A 34 -11.91 -1.26 22.11
CA GLU A 34 -10.52 -1.74 22.08
C GLU A 34 -10.47 -3.28 21.99
N ASN A 35 -11.32 -3.97 22.75
CA ASN A 35 -11.37 -5.43 22.74
C ASN A 35 -11.75 -5.98 21.36
N MET A 36 -12.72 -5.35 20.70
CA MET A 36 -13.13 -5.71 19.35
C MET A 36 -11.99 -5.44 18.36
N TYR A 37 -11.37 -4.26 18.45
CA TYR A 37 -10.24 -3.88 17.61
C TYR A 37 -9.08 -4.90 17.73
N PHE A 38 -8.64 -5.21 18.95
CA PHE A 38 -7.56 -6.18 19.16
C PHE A 38 -7.91 -7.58 18.68
N SER A 39 -9.17 -8.01 18.84
CA SER A 39 -9.62 -9.30 18.32
C SER A 39 -9.49 -9.38 16.80
N TRP A 40 -9.81 -8.29 16.08
CA TRP A 40 -9.67 -8.24 14.62
C TRP A 40 -8.20 -8.16 14.19
N MET A 41 -7.41 -7.30 14.84
CA MET A 41 -6.03 -7.05 14.42
C MET A 41 -5.09 -8.24 14.67
N ARG A 42 -5.37 -9.06 15.69
CA ARG A 42 -4.54 -10.24 16.03
C ARG A 42 -4.71 -11.43 15.08
N ASP A 43 -5.84 -11.52 14.40
CA ASP A 43 -6.16 -12.59 13.45
C ASP A 43 -6.37 -12.06 12.02
N ILE A 44 -5.77 -10.89 11.73
CA ILE A 44 -5.92 -10.24 10.44
C ILE A 44 -5.31 -11.10 9.33
N GLN A 45 -6.05 -11.24 8.24
CA GLN A 45 -5.61 -11.98 7.06
C GLN A 45 -5.07 -11.02 6.00
N ASP A 46 -4.26 -11.54 5.09
CA ASP A 46 -3.75 -10.79 3.94
C ASP A 46 -4.90 -10.12 3.17
N TRP A 47 -4.74 -8.83 2.92
CA TRP A 47 -5.79 -8.04 2.30
C TRP A 47 -5.67 -8.09 0.78
N CYS A 48 -6.63 -8.75 0.13
CA CYS A 48 -6.81 -8.71 -1.31
C CYS A 48 -7.22 -7.29 -1.76
N ILE A 49 -6.31 -6.57 -2.40
CA ILE A 49 -6.49 -5.19 -2.86
C ILE A 49 -6.86 -5.08 -4.34
N SER A 50 -6.79 -6.17 -5.11
CA SER A 50 -7.23 -6.19 -6.51
C SER A 50 -8.73 -6.46 -6.62
N ARG A 51 -9.35 -5.84 -7.62
CA ARG A 51 -10.77 -5.97 -7.95
C ARG A 51 -10.96 -5.96 -9.47
N GLN A 52 -11.73 -6.92 -9.96
CA GLN A 52 -12.15 -7.01 -11.36
C GLN A 52 -13.36 -6.11 -11.60
N LEU A 53 -13.15 -4.80 -11.56
CA LEU A 53 -14.18 -3.77 -11.74
C LEU A 53 -13.78 -2.79 -12.85
N TRP A 54 -14.77 -2.15 -13.47
CA TRP A 54 -14.56 -1.17 -14.55
C TRP A 54 -14.21 0.24 -14.04
N TRP A 55 -14.48 0.52 -12.76
CA TRP A 55 -14.20 1.81 -12.13
C TRP A 55 -13.30 1.62 -10.92
N GLY A 56 -12.20 2.38 -10.89
CA GLY A 56 -11.23 2.39 -9.81
C GLY A 56 -9.85 2.83 -10.31
N HIS A 57 -8.89 2.92 -9.38
CA HIS A 57 -7.51 3.20 -9.74
C HIS A 57 -6.84 1.94 -10.28
N ARG A 58 -6.29 1.99 -11.50
CA ARG A 58 -5.56 0.85 -12.08
C ARG A 58 -4.36 0.49 -11.22
N ILE A 59 -4.14 -0.81 -11.03
CA ILE A 59 -2.97 -1.29 -10.29
C ILE A 59 -1.71 -0.90 -11.08
N PRO A 60 -0.70 -0.27 -10.45
CA PRO A 60 0.53 0.16 -11.11
C PRO A 60 1.51 -1.01 -11.30
N ALA A 61 1.02 -2.14 -11.82
CA ALA A 61 1.80 -3.33 -12.13
C ALA A 61 1.74 -3.60 -13.64
N TRP A 62 2.87 -4.04 -14.19
CA TRP A 62 3.09 -4.25 -15.60
C TRP A 62 3.67 -5.65 -15.82
N TYR A 63 3.19 -6.32 -16.85
CA TYR A 63 3.63 -7.65 -17.23
C TYR A 63 4.31 -7.60 -18.59
N ASP A 64 5.41 -8.33 -18.73
CA ASP A 64 5.95 -8.64 -20.06
C ASP A 64 5.33 -9.93 -20.63
N ASN A 65 5.74 -10.29 -21.86
CA ASN A 65 5.28 -11.50 -22.53
C ASN A 65 5.80 -12.80 -21.89
N ASP A 66 6.86 -12.70 -21.09
CA ASP A 66 7.49 -13.84 -20.41
C ASP A 66 6.86 -14.08 -19.02
N GLY A 67 5.95 -13.21 -18.59
CA GLY A 67 5.24 -13.30 -17.31
C GLY A 67 5.97 -12.64 -16.14
N ASN A 68 7.03 -11.86 -16.39
CA ASN A 68 7.67 -11.10 -15.32
C ASN A 68 6.81 -9.90 -14.94
N VAL A 69 6.81 -9.57 -13.65
CA VAL A 69 6.01 -8.49 -13.07
C VAL A 69 6.90 -7.33 -12.65
N TYR A 70 6.52 -6.13 -13.05
CA TYR A 70 7.20 -4.89 -12.73
C TYR A 70 6.21 -3.89 -12.14
N VAL A 71 6.56 -3.24 -11.03
CA VAL A 71 5.66 -2.28 -10.36
C VAL A 71 6.22 -0.87 -10.53
N GLY A 72 5.39 0.05 -11.03
CA GLY A 72 5.77 1.45 -11.27
C GLY A 72 4.57 2.28 -11.75
N ARG A 73 4.62 3.59 -11.53
CA ARG A 73 3.49 4.52 -11.75
C ARG A 73 3.20 4.73 -13.23
N SER A 74 4.21 4.58 -14.07
CA SER A 74 4.10 4.65 -15.53
C SER A 74 4.96 3.59 -16.20
N GLU A 75 4.65 3.30 -17.46
CA GLU A 75 5.46 2.41 -18.29
C GLU A 75 6.91 2.91 -18.41
N ASP A 76 7.09 4.22 -18.57
CA ASP A 76 8.42 4.85 -18.70
C ASP A 76 9.26 4.65 -17.43
N GLU A 77 8.66 4.81 -16.24
CA GLU A 77 9.34 4.59 -14.95
C GLU A 77 9.78 3.13 -14.82
N VAL A 78 8.87 2.18 -15.13
CA VAL A 78 9.17 0.74 -15.13
C VAL A 78 10.32 0.40 -16.08
N ARG A 79 10.29 0.94 -17.30
CA ARG A 79 11.35 0.70 -18.29
C ARG A 79 12.69 1.25 -17.82
N GLN A 80 12.71 2.45 -17.26
CA GLN A 80 13.93 3.08 -16.77
C GLN A 80 14.54 2.34 -15.57
N GLU A 81 13.73 1.98 -14.58
CA GLU A 81 14.22 1.34 -13.34
C GLU A 81 14.71 -0.09 -13.57
N ASN A 82 14.12 -0.80 -14.54
CA ASN A 82 14.45 -2.18 -14.83
C ASN A 82 15.34 -2.35 -16.07
N ASN A 83 15.82 -1.25 -16.67
CA ASN A 83 16.63 -1.21 -17.89
C ASN A 83 16.00 -2.01 -19.05
N LEU A 84 14.68 -1.90 -19.22
CA LEU A 84 13.95 -2.62 -20.26
C LEU A 84 14.07 -1.88 -21.60
N SER A 85 14.38 -2.64 -22.65
CA SER A 85 14.41 -2.10 -24.01
C SER A 85 12.99 -1.85 -24.54
N ALA A 86 12.87 -0.97 -25.53
CA ALA A 86 11.59 -0.53 -26.10
C ALA A 86 10.84 -1.64 -26.89
N ASP A 87 11.54 -2.72 -27.23
CA ASP A 87 10.99 -3.91 -27.88
C ASP A 87 10.24 -4.84 -26.91
N VAL A 88 10.50 -4.73 -25.60
CA VAL A 88 9.73 -5.46 -24.58
C VAL A 88 8.33 -4.88 -24.53
N ALA A 89 7.34 -5.66 -24.97
CA ALA A 89 5.94 -5.28 -24.82
C ALA A 89 5.55 -5.38 -23.35
N LEU A 90 5.01 -4.28 -22.81
CA LEU A 90 4.51 -4.21 -21.44
C LEU A 90 3.00 -4.02 -21.47
N ARG A 91 2.29 -4.75 -20.59
CA ARG A 91 0.85 -4.63 -20.40
C ARG A 91 0.56 -4.31 -18.94
N GLN A 92 -0.11 -3.20 -18.69
CA GLN A 92 -0.57 -2.88 -17.34
C GLN A 92 -1.68 -3.85 -16.89
N ASP A 93 -1.66 -4.22 -15.61
CA ASP A 93 -2.74 -4.97 -14.97
C ASP A 93 -4.11 -4.34 -15.22
N GLU A 94 -5.10 -5.16 -15.54
CA GLU A 94 -6.47 -4.73 -15.84
C GLU A 94 -7.30 -4.52 -14.57
N ASP A 95 -6.89 -5.12 -13.46
CA ASP A 95 -7.56 -4.95 -12.19
C ASP A 95 -7.41 -3.51 -11.66
N VAL A 96 -8.39 -3.13 -10.85
CA VAL A 96 -8.39 -1.87 -10.11
C VAL A 96 -8.17 -2.12 -8.63
N LEU A 97 -7.63 -1.12 -7.94
CA LEU A 97 -7.47 -1.12 -6.49
C LEU A 97 -8.82 -1.08 -5.78
N ASP A 98 -8.91 -1.78 -4.66
CA ASP A 98 -10.04 -1.72 -3.73
C ASP A 98 -10.31 -0.28 -3.29
N THR A 99 -11.58 0.13 -3.27
CA THR A 99 -12.02 1.44 -2.78
C THR A 99 -11.56 1.69 -1.34
N TRP A 100 -11.49 0.64 -0.52
CA TRP A 100 -10.97 0.76 0.85
C TRP A 100 -9.47 1.07 0.89
N PHE A 101 -8.70 0.66 -0.14
CA PHE A 101 -7.28 0.95 -0.25
C PHE A 101 -7.02 2.44 -0.47
N SER A 102 -7.74 3.07 -1.40
CA SER A 102 -7.62 4.52 -1.59
C SER A 102 -8.17 5.31 -0.39
N SER A 103 -9.22 4.81 0.26
CA SER A 103 -9.79 5.45 1.45
C SER A 103 -8.84 5.43 2.65
N ALA A 104 -8.06 4.36 2.82
CA ALA A 104 -7.04 4.27 3.87
C ALA A 104 -5.94 5.34 3.74
N LEU A 105 -5.73 5.90 2.54
CA LEU A 105 -4.71 6.92 2.27
C LEU A 105 -5.21 8.36 2.48
N TRP A 106 -6.47 8.55 2.91
CA TRP A 106 -7.10 9.87 3.05
C TRP A 106 -6.33 10.85 3.93
N THR A 107 -5.81 10.37 5.07
CA THR A 107 -5.05 11.19 6.03
C THR A 107 -3.78 11.77 5.46
N PHE A 108 -3.24 11.15 4.39
CA PHE A 108 -2.07 11.63 3.67
C PHE A 108 -2.46 12.46 2.45
N SER A 109 -3.39 11.95 1.62
CA SER A 109 -3.73 12.54 0.33
C SER A 109 -4.32 13.95 0.44
N THR A 110 -5.08 14.22 1.50
CA THR A 110 -5.64 15.55 1.76
C THR A 110 -4.60 16.58 2.20
N LEU A 111 -3.44 16.14 2.69
CA LEU A 111 -2.35 16.99 3.15
C LEU A 111 -1.28 17.22 2.07
N GLY A 112 -1.59 16.90 0.81
CA GLY A 112 -0.71 17.10 -0.34
C GLY A 112 0.33 16.00 -0.54
N TRP A 113 0.34 14.96 0.29
CA TRP A 113 1.15 13.76 0.02
C TRP A 113 0.69 13.10 -1.29
N PRO A 114 1.61 12.66 -2.19
CA PRO A 114 3.05 12.44 -1.97
C PRO A 114 3.96 13.65 -2.17
N GLU A 115 3.44 14.80 -2.59
CA GLU A 115 4.22 16.02 -2.78
C GLU A 115 4.52 16.70 -1.42
N LYS A 116 5.78 17.07 -1.18
CA LYS A 116 6.22 17.67 0.11
C LYS A 116 5.65 19.07 0.39
N HIS A 117 4.85 19.64 -0.52
CA HIS A 117 4.68 21.09 -0.60
C HIS A 117 3.50 21.67 0.18
N ARG A 118 2.76 20.88 0.98
CA ARG A 118 1.59 21.43 1.67
C ARG A 118 1.23 20.77 3.00
N CYS A 119 2.21 20.43 3.84
CA CYS A 119 1.87 20.28 5.26
C CYS A 119 1.62 21.69 5.85
N PRO A 120 0.39 22.04 6.29
CA PRO A 120 0.12 23.36 6.84
C PRO A 120 1.01 23.62 8.07
N ALA A 121 1.50 24.85 8.24
CA ALA A 121 2.37 25.20 9.38
C ALA A 121 1.72 24.94 10.75
N SER A 122 0.40 24.75 10.80
CA SER A 122 -0.38 24.38 11.98
C SER A 122 -0.20 22.94 12.44
N VAL A 123 0.38 22.04 11.63
CA VAL A 123 0.68 20.67 12.07
C VAL A 123 1.91 20.69 12.97
N PRO A 124 1.82 20.20 14.22
CA PRO A 124 2.93 20.15 15.16
C PRO A 124 4.15 19.40 14.58
N PRO A 125 5.40 19.84 14.83
CA PRO A 125 6.60 19.25 14.24
C PRO A 125 6.75 17.74 14.49
N ASP A 126 6.34 17.28 15.66
CA ASP A 126 6.30 15.88 16.09
C ASP A 126 5.33 15.02 15.28
N GLN A 127 4.27 15.62 14.71
CA GLN A 127 3.32 14.94 13.82
C GLN A 127 3.69 15.07 12.33
N ARG A 128 4.69 15.89 11.98
CA ARG A 128 5.22 15.99 10.61
C ARG A 128 6.06 14.76 10.25
N ASP A 129 6.69 14.13 11.23
CA ASP A 129 7.47 12.91 11.04
C ASP A 129 6.60 11.65 10.90
N GLY A 130 5.33 11.69 11.30
CA GLY A 130 4.34 10.64 10.97
C GLY A 130 4.02 10.55 9.46
N VAL A 131 4.32 11.62 8.71
CA VAL A 131 4.22 11.68 7.24
C VAL A 131 5.51 11.21 6.55
N ARG A 132 6.54 10.82 7.32
CA ARG A 132 7.69 10.04 6.85
C ARG A 132 7.35 8.54 6.84
N LEU A 133 6.21 8.16 6.26
CA LEU A 133 6.13 6.85 5.63
C LEU A 133 7.16 6.89 4.50
N ARG A 134 8.33 6.29 4.75
CA ARG A 134 9.33 6.08 3.70
C ARG A 134 8.60 5.50 2.50
N HIS A 135 8.94 5.98 1.31
CA HIS A 135 8.59 5.37 0.00
C HIS A 135 8.79 3.83 -0.02
N HIS A 136 9.55 3.31 0.95
CA HIS A 136 9.88 1.90 1.15
C HIS A 136 8.74 0.95 1.46
N LEU A 137 7.54 1.40 1.84
CA LEU A 137 6.48 0.44 2.26
C LEU A 137 5.65 -0.13 1.10
N LEU A 138 5.75 0.44 -0.10
CA LEU A 138 5.00 -0.03 -1.27
C LEU A 138 5.88 -0.37 -2.48
N LEU A 139 7.12 0.13 -2.58
CA LEU A 139 7.90 0.03 -3.83
C LEU A 139 9.41 -0.28 -3.71
N ASP A 140 10.04 -0.27 -2.52
CA ASP A 140 11.46 -0.65 -2.43
C ASP A 140 11.63 -2.14 -2.12
N ARG A 141 12.48 -2.78 -2.92
CA ARG A 141 12.93 -4.16 -2.73
C ARG A 141 13.80 -4.27 -1.46
N PRO A 142 13.44 -5.11 -0.49
CA PRO A 142 14.44 -5.81 0.31
C PRO A 142 15.16 -6.81 -0.60
N HIS A 143 16.45 -7.01 -0.36
CA HIS A 143 17.28 -7.96 -1.12
C HIS A 143 16.98 -9.45 -0.81
N ASP A 144 15.92 -9.73 -0.04
CA ASP A 144 15.46 -11.07 0.30
C ASP A 144 14.05 -11.29 -0.21
N HIS A 145 13.84 -12.44 -0.87
CA HIS A 145 12.60 -12.86 -1.51
C HIS A 145 11.38 -12.93 -0.56
N ASP A 146 11.59 -12.80 0.75
CA ASP A 146 10.57 -13.00 1.79
C ASP A 146 10.01 -11.69 2.40
N ASP A 147 10.41 -10.49 1.95
CA ASP A 147 10.04 -9.22 2.61
C ASP A 147 9.18 -8.23 1.80
N HIS A 148 8.54 -8.68 0.71
CA HIS A 148 7.65 -7.81 -0.07
C HIS A 148 6.28 -7.60 0.62
N ALA A 149 5.94 -6.33 0.90
CA ALA A 149 4.64 -5.96 1.49
C ALA A 149 3.45 -6.22 0.55
N LEU A 150 3.71 -6.22 -0.75
CA LEU A 150 2.77 -6.58 -1.82
C LEU A 150 3.23 -7.87 -2.48
N HIS A 151 2.30 -8.80 -2.67
CA HIS A 151 2.57 -10.05 -3.35
C HIS A 151 1.34 -10.53 -4.12
N GLN A 152 1.56 -11.30 -5.18
CA GLN A 152 0.50 -11.88 -6.00
C GLN A 152 0.37 -13.37 -5.67
N ARG A 153 -0.87 -13.86 -5.49
CA ARG A 153 -1.21 -15.26 -5.16
C ARG A 153 -2.38 -15.74 -5.99
#